data_AF-A0A6I0NEH6-F1
#
_entry.id   AF-A0A6I0NEH6-F1
#
_cell.length_a   1.000
_cell.length_b   1.000
_cell.length_c   1.000
_cell.angle_alpha   90.00
_cell.angle_beta   90.00
_cell.angle_gamma   90.00
#
_symmetry.space_group_name_H-M   'P 1'
#
loop_
_entity.id
_entity.type
_entity.pdbx_description
1 polymer ?
#
loop_
_entity_poly.entity_id
_entity_poly.type
_entity_poly.pdbx_seq_one_letter_code
_entity_poly.pdbx_strand_id
1 'polypeptide(L)'
;MEDIKTSTIRVPKNILEDIKVYCRKAGKPIGEWVETAWSFISKNDFDIYDTESTPFLAVPKEVEKERSQVEVLCKLMAEFITAQKQSQLPAPGLIAHASEEKAKAEAKIQEQGKEIQRIQEENIRLRNEIKSLQEYKEKAHRELCRVRDEQKTIGKIKVNTEL
;
A
#
# COMPACT_ATOMS: atom_id res chain seq x y z
N MET A 1 -81.49 -23.90 0.60
CA MET A 1 -80.44 -23.47 -0.34
C MET A 1 -79.40 -22.79 0.53
N GLU A 2 -78.25 -23.41 0.72
CA GLU A 2 -77.16 -22.79 1.48
C GLU A 2 -76.55 -21.68 0.62
N ASP A 3 -76.54 -20.46 1.14
CA ASP A 3 -75.89 -19.32 0.49
C ASP A 3 -74.42 -19.64 0.26
N ILE A 4 -74.00 -19.71 -1.01
CA ILE A 4 -72.60 -19.92 -1.38
C ILE A 4 -71.83 -18.72 -0.85
N LYS A 5 -71.00 -18.93 0.18
CA LYS A 5 -70.11 -17.91 0.73
C LYS A 5 -69.12 -17.47 -0.34
N THR A 6 -69.34 -16.29 -0.91
CA THR A 6 -68.41 -15.67 -1.86
C THR A 6 -67.22 -15.10 -1.09
N SER A 7 -66.07 -15.75 -1.23
CA SER A 7 -64.81 -15.26 -0.62
C SER A 7 -64.29 -14.08 -1.42
N THR A 8 -63.88 -13.01 -0.72
CA THR A 8 -63.38 -11.76 -1.35
C THR A 8 -61.96 -11.48 -0.89
N ILE A 9 -61.04 -11.22 -1.85
CA ILE A 9 -59.68 -10.78 -1.56
C ILE A 9 -59.69 -9.27 -1.31
N ARG A 10 -59.25 -8.84 -0.12
CA ARG A 10 -59.08 -7.41 0.16
C ARG A 10 -57.80 -6.89 -0.47
N VAL A 11 -57.92 -5.91 -1.36
CA VAL A 11 -56.80 -5.22 -1.99
C VAL A 11 -56.92 -3.71 -1.78
N PRO A 12 -55.80 -3.00 -1.54
CA PRO A 12 -55.78 -1.54 -1.52
C PRO A 12 -56.30 -0.94 -2.84
N LYS A 13 -56.98 0.21 -2.75
CA LYS A 13 -57.62 0.85 -3.92
C LYS A 13 -56.64 1.16 -5.05
N ASN A 14 -55.40 1.56 -4.73
CA ASN A 14 -54.34 1.81 -5.71
C ASN A 14 -53.95 0.54 -6.47
N ILE A 15 -53.79 -0.59 -5.75
CA ILE A 15 -53.41 -1.88 -6.33
C ILE A 15 -54.56 -2.46 -7.18
N LEU A 16 -55.81 -2.24 -6.79
CA LEU A 16 -56.98 -2.68 -7.57
C LEU A 16 -56.99 -2.07 -8.99
N GLU A 17 -56.66 -0.79 -9.13
CA GLU A 17 -56.59 -0.15 -10.44
C GLU A 17 -55.43 -0.69 -11.27
N ASP A 18 -54.28 -0.95 -10.66
CA ASP A 18 -53.13 -1.57 -11.32
C ASP A 18 -53.45 -3.00 -11.82
N ILE A 19 -54.16 -3.79 -11.01
CA ILE A 19 -54.62 -5.14 -11.41
C ILE A 19 -55.57 -5.04 -12.61
N LYS A 20 -56.53 -4.10 -12.60
CA LYS A 20 -57.44 -3.89 -13.75
C LYS A 20 -56.69 -3.50 -15.01
N VAL A 21 -55.65 -2.67 -14.90
CA VAL A 21 -54.79 -2.30 -16.04
C VAL A 21 -53.99 -3.50 -16.53
N TYR A 22 -53.42 -4.29 -15.63
CA TYR A 22 -52.69 -5.51 -15.95
C TYR A 22 -53.57 -6.53 -16.68
N CYS A 23 -54.77 -6.83 -16.15
CA CYS A 23 -55.74 -7.73 -16.77
C CYS A 23 -56.15 -7.23 -18.17
N ARG A 24 -56.38 -5.92 -18.35
CA ARG A 24 -56.65 -5.32 -19.66
C ARG A 24 -55.49 -5.48 -20.64
N LYS A 25 -54.25 -5.26 -20.21
CA LYS A 25 -53.05 -5.43 -21.05
C LYS A 25 -52.79 -6.89 -21.42
N ALA A 26 -53.09 -7.81 -20.50
CA ALA A 26 -52.92 -9.24 -20.71
C ALA A 26 -54.08 -9.90 -21.47
N GLY A 27 -55.17 -9.16 -21.74
CA GLY A 27 -56.37 -9.69 -22.40
C GLY A 27 -57.14 -10.72 -21.56
N LYS A 28 -56.96 -10.74 -20.24
CA LYS A 28 -57.56 -11.73 -19.33
C LYS A 28 -58.67 -11.12 -18.48
N PRO A 29 -59.75 -11.86 -18.18
CA PRO A 29 -60.76 -11.40 -17.23
C PRO A 29 -60.17 -11.31 -15.82
N ILE A 30 -60.69 -10.38 -15.02
CA ILE A 30 -60.26 -10.19 -13.62
C ILE A 30 -60.52 -11.46 -12.79
N GLY A 31 -61.56 -12.23 -13.12
CA GLY A 31 -61.87 -13.50 -12.45
C GLY A 31 -60.74 -14.52 -12.52
N GLU A 32 -60.15 -14.73 -13.71
CA GLU A 32 -59.00 -15.63 -13.87
C GLU A 32 -57.77 -15.18 -13.07
N TRP A 33 -57.59 -13.86 -12.95
CA TRP A 33 -56.51 -13.30 -12.12
C TRP A 33 -56.77 -13.58 -10.64
N VAL A 34 -58.00 -13.40 -10.16
CA VAL A 34 -58.40 -13.68 -8.78
C VAL A 34 -58.24 -15.16 -8.45
N GLU A 35 -58.63 -16.07 -9.35
CA GLU A 35 -58.46 -17.52 -9.19
C GLU A 35 -56.97 -17.91 -9.13
N THR A 36 -56.15 -17.33 -10.01
CA THR A 36 -54.71 -17.57 -10.02
C THR A 36 -54.06 -17.07 -8.74
N ALA A 37 -54.44 -15.87 -8.29
CA ALA A 37 -53.95 -15.28 -7.05
C ALA A 37 -54.38 -16.11 -5.83
N TRP A 38 -55.63 -16.57 -5.79
CA TRP A 38 -56.13 -17.44 -4.72
C TRP A 38 -55.42 -18.79 -4.69
N SER A 39 -55.17 -19.39 -5.85
CA SER A 39 -54.38 -20.62 -5.97
C SER A 39 -52.96 -20.42 -5.45
N PHE A 40 -52.33 -19.29 -5.77
CA PHE A 40 -51.00 -18.94 -5.30
C PHE A 40 -50.96 -18.73 -3.78
N ILE A 41 -51.90 -17.94 -3.24
CA ILE A 41 -52.03 -17.66 -1.80
C ILE A 41 -52.24 -18.96 -1.03
N SER A 42 -53.17 -19.80 -1.49
CA SER A 42 -53.49 -21.08 -0.83
C SER A 42 -52.33 -22.09 -0.88
N LYS A 43 -51.58 -22.13 -1.98
CA LYS A 43 -50.43 -23.03 -2.13
C LYS A 43 -49.24 -22.64 -1.25
N ASN A 44 -49.13 -21.38 -0.89
CA ASN A 44 -48.02 -20.84 -0.11
C ASN A 44 -48.42 -20.49 1.33
N ASP A 45 -49.64 -20.85 1.75
CA ASP A 45 -50.18 -20.64 3.11
C ASP A 45 -50.09 -19.19 3.59
N PHE A 46 -50.34 -18.23 2.69
CA PHE A 46 -50.34 -16.82 3.03
C PHE A 46 -51.60 -16.46 3.84
N ASP A 47 -51.43 -16.02 5.08
CA ASP A 47 -52.52 -15.44 5.85
C ASP A 47 -52.85 -14.02 5.34
N ILE A 48 -53.94 -13.90 4.59
CA ILE A 48 -54.43 -12.62 4.06
C ILE A 48 -55.08 -11.72 5.11
N TYR A 49 -55.22 -12.19 6.35
CA TYR A 49 -55.73 -11.43 7.49
C TYR A 49 -54.61 -10.98 8.45
N ASP A 50 -53.36 -11.38 8.19
CA ASP A 50 -52.21 -10.94 8.97
C ASP A 50 -51.96 -9.43 8.76
N THR A 51 -51.82 -8.71 9.86
CA THR A 51 -51.60 -7.26 9.89
C THR A 51 -50.13 -6.88 10.04
N GLU A 52 -49.23 -7.83 10.32
CA GLU A 52 -47.78 -7.60 10.47
C GLU A 52 -46.95 -7.87 9.21
N SER A 53 -47.61 -8.31 8.11
CA SER A 53 -47.18 -8.21 6.71
C SER A 53 -45.67 -8.28 6.47
N THR A 54 -45.03 -9.39 6.85
CA THR A 54 -43.75 -9.76 6.25
C THR A 54 -43.92 -11.01 5.41
N PRO A 55 -44.33 -10.88 4.13
CA PRO A 55 -44.39 -12.02 3.23
C PRO A 55 -42.97 -12.53 2.98
N PHE A 56 -42.70 -13.78 3.35
CA PHE A 56 -41.47 -14.47 2.97
C PHE A 56 -41.79 -15.51 1.90
N LEU A 57 -41.05 -15.48 0.81
CA LEU A 57 -41.05 -16.56 -0.18
C LEU A 57 -39.88 -17.47 0.16
N ALA A 58 -40.17 -18.74 0.45
CA ALA A 58 -39.12 -19.71 0.70
C ALA A 58 -38.24 -19.86 -0.54
N VAL A 59 -36.93 -19.76 -0.37
CA VAL A 59 -35.96 -20.01 -1.44
C VAL A 59 -36.06 -21.50 -1.82
N PRO A 60 -36.13 -21.85 -3.12
CA PRO A 60 -36.13 -23.24 -3.54
C PRO A 60 -34.92 -24.00 -3.00
N LYS A 61 -35.11 -25.25 -2.58
CA LYS A 61 -34.06 -26.06 -1.94
C LYS A 61 -32.81 -26.20 -2.82
N GLU A 62 -33.00 -26.23 -4.13
CA GLU A 62 -31.94 -26.29 -5.13
C GLU A 62 -31.08 -25.02 -5.12
N VAL A 63 -31.73 -23.85 -5.08
CA VAL A 63 -31.04 -22.54 -5.01
C VAL A 63 -30.30 -22.40 -3.69
N GLU A 64 -30.88 -22.85 -2.58
CA GLU A 64 -30.22 -22.81 -1.28
C GLU A 64 -28.99 -23.73 -1.23
N LYS A 65 -29.07 -24.90 -1.89
CA LYS A 65 -27.95 -25.84 -2.02
C LYS A 65 -26.81 -25.27 -2.86
N GLU A 66 -27.12 -24.63 -3.99
CA GLU A 66 -26.12 -23.96 -4.83
C GLU A 66 -25.42 -22.82 -4.07
N ARG A 67 -26.20 -21.98 -3.36
CA ARG A 67 -25.64 -20.90 -2.52
C ARG A 67 -24.72 -21.45 -1.44
N SER A 68 -25.14 -22.51 -0.75
CA SER A 68 -24.32 -23.18 0.27
C SER A 68 -23.00 -23.71 -0.32
N GLN A 69 -23.03 -24.29 -1.53
CA GLN A 69 -21.83 -24.79 -2.20
C GLN A 69 -20.87 -23.66 -2.59
N VAL A 70 -21.41 -22.54 -3.10
CA VAL A 70 -20.61 -21.36 -3.42
C VAL A 70 -19.96 -20.78 -2.16
N GLU A 71 -20.69 -20.72 -1.05
CA GLU A 71 -20.17 -20.22 0.22
C GLU A 71 -19.03 -21.10 0.76
N VAL A 72 -19.19 -22.43 0.69
CA VAL A 72 -18.13 -23.38 1.04
C VAL A 72 -16.91 -23.19 0.14
N LEU A 73 -17.11 -23.03 -1.17
CA LEU A 73 -16.02 -22.77 -2.12
C LEU A 73 -15.29 -21.46 -1.79
N CYS A 74 -16.03 -20.38 -1.52
CA CYS A 74 -15.45 -19.09 -1.13
C CYS A 74 -14.60 -19.22 0.14
N LYS A 75 -15.08 -19.97 1.13
CA LYS A 75 -14.32 -20.24 2.36
C LYS A 75 -13.03 -21.02 2.08
N LEU A 76 -13.11 -22.08 1.29
CA LEU A 76 -11.95 -22.88 0.90
C LEU A 76 -10.92 -22.06 0.10
N MET A 77 -11.38 -21.20 -0.81
CA MET A 77 -10.48 -20.29 -1.54
C MET A 77 -9.79 -19.30 -0.61
N ALA A 78 -10.50 -18.75 0.38
CA ALA A 78 -9.91 -17.85 1.37
C ALA A 78 -8.83 -18.57 2.19
N GLU A 79 -9.12 -19.77 2.69
CA GLU A 79 -8.17 -20.62 3.41
C GLU A 79 -6.93 -20.92 2.55
N PHE A 80 -7.12 -21.30 1.28
CA PHE A 80 -6.02 -21.54 0.34
C PHE A 80 -5.14 -20.31 0.14
N ILE A 81 -5.73 -19.13 -0.08
CA ILE A 81 -4.98 -17.88 -0.26
C ILE A 81 -4.18 -17.55 1.00
N THR A 82 -4.75 -17.75 2.20
CA THR A 82 -4.03 -17.52 3.46
C THR A 82 -2.86 -18.48 3.64
N ALA A 83 -3.04 -19.76 3.33
CA ALA A 83 -1.97 -20.76 3.40
C ALA A 83 -0.86 -20.48 2.36
N GLN A 84 -1.23 -20.09 1.14
CA GLN A 84 -0.26 -19.72 0.10
C GLN A 84 0.57 -18.50 0.52
N LYS A 85 -0.06 -17.46 1.10
CA LYS A 85 0.65 -16.28 1.62
C LYS A 85 1.63 -16.63 2.74
N GLN A 86 1.26 -17.54 3.64
CA GLN A 86 2.15 -18.01 4.70
C GLN A 86 3.39 -18.75 4.15
N SER A 87 3.24 -19.49 3.04
CA SER A 87 4.34 -20.20 2.39
C SER A 87 5.25 -19.29 1.55
N GLN A 88 4.75 -18.15 1.06
CA GLN A 88 5.50 -17.23 0.20
C GLN A 88 6.25 -16.13 0.95
N LEU A 89 5.77 -15.73 2.13
CA LEU A 89 6.43 -14.69 2.91
C LEU A 89 7.57 -15.29 3.75
N PRO A 90 8.79 -14.72 3.73
CA PRO A 90 9.86 -15.18 4.60
C PRO A 90 9.41 -15.06 6.05
N ALA A 91 9.77 -16.06 6.87
CA ALA A 91 9.38 -16.11 8.27
C ALA A 91 9.66 -14.77 8.97
N PRO A 92 8.76 -14.25 9.82
CA PRO A 92 8.95 -12.96 10.48
C PRO A 92 10.30 -12.82 11.22
N GLY A 93 10.86 -13.92 11.73
CA GLY A 93 12.20 -13.94 12.33
C GLY A 93 13.34 -13.66 11.34
N LEU A 94 13.23 -14.11 10.07
CA LEU A 94 14.20 -13.79 9.03
C LEU A 94 14.15 -12.31 8.63
N ILE A 95 12.95 -11.73 8.59
CA ILE A 95 12.75 -10.31 8.32
C ILE A 95 13.36 -9.46 9.44
N ALA A 96 13.12 -9.83 10.71
CA ALA A 96 13.70 -9.14 11.86
C ALA A 96 15.23 -9.22 11.86
N HIS A 97 15.80 -10.40 11.65
CA HIS A 97 17.26 -10.58 11.57
C HIS A 97 17.88 -9.80 10.41
N ALA A 98 17.27 -9.84 9.22
CA ALA A 98 17.75 -9.08 8.07
C ALA A 98 17.68 -7.56 8.31
N SER A 99 16.65 -7.08 9.02
CA SER A 99 16.50 -5.66 9.37
C SER A 99 17.56 -5.23 10.40
N GLU A 100 17.85 -6.07 11.38
CA GLU A 100 18.89 -5.80 12.38
C GLU A 100 20.29 -5.76 11.76
N GLU A 101 20.64 -6.74 10.91
CA GLU A 101 21.92 -6.77 10.21
C GLU A 101 22.08 -5.59 9.26
N LYS A 102 20.99 -5.16 8.59
CA LYS A 102 21.00 -3.94 7.79
C LYS A 102 21.28 -2.70 8.64
N ALA A 103 20.64 -2.56 9.79
CA ALA A 103 20.87 -1.43 10.69
C ALA A 103 22.32 -1.38 11.20
N LYS A 104 22.91 -2.54 11.53
CA LYS A 104 24.34 -2.63 11.91
C LYS A 104 25.27 -2.21 10.77
N ALA A 105 24.98 -2.65 9.54
CA ALA A 105 25.78 -2.29 8.38
C ALA A 105 25.71 -0.79 8.08
N GLU A 106 24.51 -0.18 8.18
CA GLU A 106 24.32 1.26 7.98
C GLU A 106 25.05 2.09 9.04
N ALA A 107 25.01 1.69 10.31
CA ALA A 107 25.76 2.34 11.38
C ALA A 107 27.28 2.30 11.10
N LYS A 108 27.80 1.15 10.66
CA LYS A 108 29.21 1.00 10.30
C LYS A 108 29.61 1.86 9.09
N ILE A 109 28.76 1.94 8.07
CA ILE A 109 28.99 2.82 6.90
C ILE A 109 29.02 4.29 7.34
N GLN A 110 28.12 4.69 8.24
CA GLN A 110 28.08 6.06 8.75
C GLN A 110 29.37 6.43 9.52
N GLU A 111 29.86 5.52 10.37
CA GLU A 111 31.12 5.71 11.09
C GLU A 111 32.31 5.81 10.14
N GLN A 112 32.40 4.90 9.16
CA GLN A 112 33.43 4.94 8.12
C GLN A 112 33.37 6.23 7.29
N GLY A 113 32.17 6.71 6.97
CA GLY A 113 31.98 7.98 6.26
C GLY A 113 32.53 9.18 7.04
N LYS A 114 32.30 9.22 8.37
CA LYS A 114 32.87 10.25 9.24
C LYS A 114 34.40 10.19 9.29
N GLU A 115 34.96 8.99 9.35
CA GLU A 115 36.42 8.82 9.37
C GLU A 115 37.06 9.25 8.04
N ILE A 116 36.47 8.88 6.90
CA ILE A 116 36.93 9.33 5.59
C ILE A 116 36.91 10.85 5.52
N GLN A 117 35.85 11.50 6.03
CA GLN A 117 35.77 12.96 6.05
C GLN A 117 36.90 13.57 6.90
N ARG A 118 37.15 13.05 8.11
CA ARG A 118 38.26 13.52 8.96
C ARG A 118 39.61 13.40 8.26
N ILE A 119 39.88 12.25 7.63
CA ILE A 119 41.12 12.01 6.90
C ILE A 119 41.24 12.98 5.71
N GLN A 120 40.16 13.28 5.01
CA GLN A 120 40.17 14.24 3.89
C GLN A 120 40.51 15.65 4.37
N GLU A 121 39.90 16.10 5.47
CA GLU A 121 40.18 17.41 6.08
C GLU A 121 41.65 17.52 6.51
N GLU A 122 42.18 16.48 7.17
CA GLU A 122 43.58 16.42 7.56
C GLU A 122 44.52 16.41 6.34
N ASN A 123 44.17 15.67 5.28
CA ASN A 123 44.97 15.62 4.06
C ASN A 123 45.05 17.01 3.39
N ILE A 124 43.95 17.76 3.36
CA ILE A 124 43.93 19.14 2.84
C ILE A 124 44.83 20.04 3.69
N ARG A 125 44.73 19.95 5.02
CA ARG A 125 45.57 20.72 5.94
C ARG A 125 47.06 20.44 5.70
N LEU A 126 47.44 19.16 5.66
CA LEU A 126 48.82 18.74 5.45
C LEU A 126 49.35 19.17 4.07
N ARG A 127 48.53 19.11 3.01
CA ARG A 127 48.91 19.63 1.69
C ARG A 127 49.23 21.12 1.72
N ASN A 128 48.41 21.91 2.43
CA ASN A 128 48.64 23.34 2.57
C ASN A 128 49.92 23.62 3.37
N GLU A 129 50.18 22.86 4.42
CA GLU A 129 51.39 22.98 5.23
C GLU A 129 52.65 22.62 4.43
N ILE A 130 52.62 21.52 3.67
CA ILE A 130 53.70 21.14 2.76
C ILE A 130 53.99 22.25 1.76
N LYS A 131 52.95 22.86 1.17
CA LYS A 131 53.11 23.97 0.24
C LYS A 131 53.79 25.17 0.90
N SER A 132 53.37 25.54 2.10
CA SER A 132 53.97 26.64 2.87
C SER A 132 55.45 26.38 3.18
N LEU A 133 55.79 25.16 3.59
CA LEU A 133 57.17 24.76 3.86
C LEU A 133 58.03 24.75 2.60
N GLN A 134 57.48 24.34 1.45
CA GLN A 134 58.17 24.42 0.17
C GLN A 134 58.50 25.88 -0.20
N GLU A 135 57.53 26.79 -0.07
CA GLU A 135 57.74 28.23 -0.32
C GLU A 135 58.82 28.82 0.61
N TYR A 136 58.81 28.43 1.89
CA TYR A 136 59.83 28.84 2.85
C TYR A 136 61.22 28.32 2.46
N LYS A 137 61.33 27.03 2.10
CA LYS A 137 62.58 26.41 1.65
C LYS A 137 63.14 27.12 0.42
N GLU A 138 62.29 27.46 -0.56
CA GLU A 138 62.71 28.20 -1.74
C GLU A 138 63.22 29.61 -1.40
N LYS A 139 62.54 30.34 -0.52
CA LYS A 139 62.98 31.66 -0.07
C LYS A 139 64.34 31.58 0.62
N ALA A 140 64.51 30.65 1.54
CA ALA A 140 65.78 30.42 2.21
C ALA A 140 66.90 30.06 1.21
N HIS A 141 66.60 29.21 0.22
CA HIS A 141 67.56 28.86 -0.82
C HIS A 141 67.97 30.07 -1.68
N ARG A 142 67.02 30.90 -2.11
CA ARG A 142 67.30 32.13 -2.86
C ARG A 142 68.21 33.07 -2.08
N GLU A 143 67.96 33.22 -0.77
CA GLU A 143 68.76 34.09 0.09
C GLU A 143 70.18 33.56 0.29
N LEU A 144 70.34 32.25 0.50
CA LEU A 144 71.67 31.64 0.56
C LEU A 144 72.46 31.83 -0.74
N CYS A 145 71.79 31.73 -1.89
CA CYS A 145 72.40 32.01 -3.19
C CYS A 145 72.86 33.47 -3.30
N ARG A 146 72.02 34.43 -2.88
CA ARG A 146 72.36 35.86 -2.85
C ARG A 146 73.59 36.14 -1.99
N VAL A 147 73.59 35.66 -0.74
CA VAL A 147 74.72 35.85 0.20
C VAL A 147 76.01 35.24 -0.36
N ARG A 148 75.94 34.05 -0.95
CA ARG A 148 77.11 33.41 -1.60
C ARG A 148 77.67 34.28 -2.71
N ASP A 149 76.81 34.84 -3.57
CA ASP A 149 77.25 35.63 -4.72
C ASP A 149 77.84 36.99 -4.28
N GLU A 150 77.30 37.60 -3.23
CA GLU A 150 77.86 38.78 -2.57
C GLU A 150 79.23 38.51 -1.94
N GLN A 151 79.37 37.42 -1.18
CA GLN A 151 80.66 37.01 -0.60
C GLN A 151 81.71 36.73 -1.68
N LYS A 152 81.33 36.10 -2.80
CA LYS A 152 82.22 35.86 -3.95
C LYS A 152 82.70 37.16 -4.59
N THR A 153 81.91 38.23 -4.50
CA THR A 153 82.26 39.55 -5.02
C THR A 153 83.20 40.28 -4.07
N ILE A 154 82.90 40.28 -2.77
CA ILE A 154 83.77 40.87 -1.73
C ILE A 154 85.15 40.20 -1.72
N GLY A 155 85.21 38.86 -1.78
CA GLY A 155 86.48 38.13 -1.80
C GLY A 155 87.36 38.37 -3.05
N LYS A 156 86.80 38.97 -4.11
CA LYS A 156 87.55 39.38 -5.31
C LYS A 156 88.07 40.81 -5.24
N ILE A 157 87.62 41.62 -4.28
CA ILE A 157 88.10 42.99 -4.10
C ILE A 157 89.51 42.91 -3.50
N LYS A 158 90.52 43.26 -4.30
CA LYS A 158 91.91 43.36 -3.88
C LYS A 158 92.08 44.70 -3.14
N VAL A 159 92.18 44.66 -1.82
CA VAL A 159 92.40 45.87 -1.01
C VAL A 159 93.89 46.23 -1.09
N ASN A 160 94.22 47.34 -1.76
CA ASN A 160 95.56 47.92 -1.66
C ASN A 160 95.62 48.74 -0.36
N THR A 161 96.11 48.11 0.71
CA THR A 161 96.59 48.82 1.90
C THR A 161 98.04 49.21 1.66
N GLU A 162 98.26 50.30 0.93
CA GLU A 162 99.51 51.05 1.03
C GLU A 162 99.36 52.02 2.21
N LEU A 163 100.27 51.90 3.17
CA LEU A 163 100.32 52.62 4.44
C LEU A 163 101.53 53.57 4.41
#